data_AF-A0A7W1GYP4-F1
#
_entry.id   AF-A0A7W1GYP4-F1
#
_cell.length_a   1.000
_cell.length_b   1.000
_cell.length_c   1.000
_cell.angle_alpha   90.00
_cell.angle_beta   90.00
_cell.angle_gamma   90.00
#
_symmetry.space_group_name_H-M   'P 1'
#
loop_
_entity.id
_entity.type
_entity.pdbx_description
1 polymer ?
#
loop_
_entity_poly.entity_id
_entity_poly.type
_entity_poly.pdbx_seq_one_letter_code
_entity_poly.pdbx_strand_id
1 'polypeptide(L)'
;TGGAIRNAYDAFPGDECVVFNGDVIHGFDIADIVRKHDERGADVTLTLHEVARPHVYGVVPLGEGGEVQGFHEPPDEQKRAKGGPADEQTDLINAGLYVMSPAAIETIPLQRCNVEREVFPKLIEEGWKVFGDVRGDYWIDIGRPSQYLEAVAAIVSGQVASVTGASPVHGDARVHESAKVCCNSAIGKGVTIGEGSTVCASAIFEDVRVGPGASIVHSVVGEGSVIGANASIDNTVLAAGSIIGDHSLLGGFA
;
A
#
# COMPACT_ATOMS: atom_id res chain seq x y z
N THR A 1 0.89 -6.46 16.51
CA THR A 1 0.41 -5.19 15.97
C THR A 1 -0.15 -4.32 17.08
N GLY A 2 -1.10 -4.81 17.90
CA GLY A 2 -1.68 -4.03 19.01
C GLY A 2 -0.66 -3.43 19.98
N GLY A 3 0.27 -4.22 20.53
CA GLY A 3 1.26 -3.69 21.48
C GLY A 3 2.14 -2.57 20.92
N ALA A 4 2.36 -2.53 19.58
CA ALA A 4 3.08 -1.43 18.94
C ALA A 4 2.26 -0.13 18.90
N ILE A 5 0.93 -0.23 18.70
CA ILE A 5 0.01 0.90 18.78
C ILE A 5 0.07 1.49 20.20
N ARG A 6 -0.06 0.64 21.23
CA ARG A 6 0.01 1.08 22.62
C ARG A 6 1.35 1.74 22.96
N ASN A 7 2.45 1.15 22.52
CA ASN A 7 3.78 1.70 22.74
C ASN A 7 4.00 3.05 22.04
N ALA A 8 3.44 3.24 20.84
CA ALA A 8 3.51 4.52 20.14
C ALA A 8 2.68 5.60 20.86
N TYR A 9 1.51 5.21 21.38
CA TYR A 9 0.59 6.10 22.10
C TYR A 9 1.20 6.80 23.32
N ASP A 10 2.16 6.18 23.99
CA ASP A 10 2.85 6.78 25.13
C ASP A 10 3.56 8.12 24.78
N ALA A 11 3.82 8.38 23.50
CA ALA A 11 4.37 9.66 23.02
C ALA A 11 3.31 10.76 22.84
N PHE A 12 2.03 10.42 22.76
CA PHE A 12 0.88 11.32 22.54
C PHE A 12 -0.34 10.90 23.37
N PRO A 13 -0.20 10.83 24.71
CA PRO A 13 -1.28 10.41 25.59
C PRO A 13 -2.42 11.45 25.60
N GLY A 14 -3.66 10.95 25.61
CA GLY A 14 -4.89 11.74 25.59
C GLY A 14 -5.43 12.06 24.20
N ASP A 15 -4.66 11.82 23.13
CA ASP A 15 -5.07 12.16 21.76
C ASP A 15 -5.77 10.99 21.04
N GLU A 16 -6.75 11.33 20.20
CA GLU A 16 -7.27 10.37 19.22
C GLU A 16 -6.21 10.07 18.16
N CYS A 17 -6.15 8.82 17.72
CA CYS A 17 -5.10 8.37 16.81
C CYS A 17 -5.69 7.78 15.53
N VAL A 18 -5.15 8.23 14.40
CA VAL A 18 -5.27 7.52 13.12
C VAL A 18 -4.14 6.51 13.04
N VAL A 19 -4.49 5.24 12.96
CA VAL A 19 -3.57 4.10 12.86
C VAL A 19 -3.74 3.47 11.49
N PHE A 20 -2.65 3.19 10.78
CA PHE A 20 -2.73 2.53 9.48
C PHE A 20 -1.59 1.55 9.25
N ASN A 21 -1.83 0.56 8.41
CA ASN A 21 -0.85 -0.42 7.96
C ASN A 21 0.16 0.24 7.01
N GLY A 22 1.45 -0.05 7.21
CA GLY A 22 2.53 0.58 6.44
C GLY A 22 2.77 -0.01 5.04
N ASP A 23 2.06 -1.07 4.68
CA ASP A 23 2.16 -1.83 3.43
C ASP A 23 0.93 -1.67 2.51
N VAL A 24 0.03 -0.74 2.85
CA VAL A 24 -1.18 -0.44 2.08
C VAL A 24 -1.03 0.91 1.36
N ILE A 25 -1.44 0.97 0.10
CA ILE A 25 -1.67 2.22 -0.62
C ILE A 25 -3.17 2.40 -0.82
N HIS A 26 -3.67 3.58 -0.47
CA HIS A 26 -5.09 3.91 -0.59
C HIS A 26 -5.34 5.35 -1.06
N GLY A 27 -6.53 5.58 -1.60
CA GLY A 27 -7.05 6.90 -1.98
C GLY A 27 -7.97 7.55 -0.94
N PHE A 28 -8.10 6.97 0.26
CA PHE A 28 -9.09 7.41 1.25
C PHE A 28 -8.91 8.87 1.72
N ASP A 29 -10.04 9.58 1.86
CA ASP A 29 -10.11 10.88 2.54
C ASP A 29 -10.11 10.68 4.07
N ILE A 30 -8.91 10.75 4.66
CA ILE A 30 -8.71 10.58 6.10
C ILE A 30 -9.49 11.62 6.92
N ALA A 31 -9.63 12.85 6.42
CA ALA A 31 -10.36 13.90 7.13
C ALA A 31 -11.87 13.60 7.19
N ASP A 32 -12.45 13.02 6.13
CA ASP A 32 -13.82 12.50 6.15
C ASP A 32 -13.97 11.31 7.11
N ILE A 33 -13.00 10.40 7.19
CA ILE A 33 -13.01 9.26 8.12
C ILE A 33 -13.07 9.77 9.57
N VAL A 34 -12.16 10.68 9.95
CA VAL A 34 -12.11 11.25 11.30
C VAL A 34 -13.40 12.00 11.63
N ARG A 35 -13.92 12.82 10.72
CA ARG A 35 -15.20 13.51 10.94
C ARG A 35 -16.34 12.53 11.23
N LYS A 36 -16.45 11.44 10.48
CA LYS A 36 -17.49 10.42 10.70
C LYS A 36 -17.29 9.65 12.01
N HIS A 37 -16.05 9.44 12.43
CA HIS A 37 -15.72 8.87 13.74
C HIS A 37 -16.27 9.75 14.87
N ASP A 38 -15.98 11.05 14.81
CA ASP A 38 -16.45 12.07 15.75
C ASP A 38 -17.99 12.16 15.78
N GLU A 39 -18.64 12.26 14.61
CA GLU A 39 -20.09 12.39 14.48
C GLU A 39 -20.85 11.20 15.09
N ARG A 40 -20.26 10.00 15.02
CA ARG A 40 -20.83 8.78 15.63
C ARG A 40 -20.49 8.66 17.11
N GLY A 41 -19.53 9.45 17.61
CA GLY A 41 -18.94 9.29 18.93
C GLY A 41 -18.43 7.86 19.12
N ALA A 42 -17.74 7.35 18.11
CA ALA A 42 -17.19 6.00 18.05
C ALA A 42 -15.97 5.87 18.97
N ASP A 43 -15.72 4.66 19.47
CA ASP A 43 -14.47 4.35 20.16
C ASP A 43 -13.42 3.85 19.16
N VAL A 44 -13.88 3.14 18.12
CA VAL A 44 -13.06 2.67 17.02
C VAL A 44 -13.85 2.77 15.71
N THR A 45 -13.24 3.34 14.68
CA THR A 45 -13.73 3.24 13.30
C THR A 45 -12.76 2.43 12.47
N LEU A 46 -13.24 1.37 11.83
CA LEU A 46 -12.48 0.52 10.92
C LEU A 46 -12.80 0.92 9.48
N THR A 47 -11.79 1.25 8.67
CA THR A 47 -12.02 1.37 7.22
C THR A 47 -12.18 0.00 6.61
N LEU A 48 -13.20 -0.17 5.79
CA LEU A 48 -13.48 -1.42 5.09
C LEU A 48 -13.44 -1.23 3.58
N HIS A 49 -13.06 -2.28 2.87
CA HIS A 49 -13.06 -2.30 1.41
C HIS A 49 -13.82 -3.53 0.91
N GLU A 50 -14.59 -3.39 -0.16
CA GLU A 50 -15.33 -4.50 -0.75
C GLU A 50 -14.47 -5.21 -1.80
N VAL A 51 -14.32 -6.52 -1.69
CA VAL A 51 -13.53 -7.32 -2.64
C VAL A 51 -14.28 -8.57 -3.07
N ALA A 52 -14.16 -8.95 -4.34
CA ALA A 52 -14.84 -10.13 -4.88
C ALA A 52 -14.34 -11.48 -4.32
N ARG A 53 -13.18 -11.50 -3.64
CA ARG A 53 -12.56 -12.70 -3.06
C ARG A 53 -12.01 -12.38 -1.66
N PRO A 54 -12.89 -12.27 -0.65
CA PRO A 54 -12.51 -11.81 0.68
C PRO A 54 -11.74 -12.86 1.52
N HIS A 55 -11.86 -14.15 1.17
CA HIS A 55 -11.34 -15.30 1.94
C HIS A 55 -9.83 -15.32 2.27
N VAL A 56 -9.02 -14.41 1.72
CA VAL A 56 -7.59 -14.27 2.07
C VAL A 56 -7.32 -13.12 3.05
N TYR A 57 -8.35 -12.34 3.38
CA TYR A 57 -8.31 -11.16 4.24
C TYR A 57 -9.17 -11.36 5.48
N GLY A 58 -8.98 -10.51 6.50
CA GLY A 58 -9.90 -10.42 7.63
C GLY A 58 -11.22 -9.78 7.20
N VAL A 59 -12.33 -10.50 7.39
CA VAL A 59 -13.67 -10.03 7.02
C VAL A 59 -14.38 -9.38 8.22
N VAL A 60 -15.18 -8.36 7.93
CA VAL A 60 -15.79 -7.51 8.95
C VAL A 60 -17.28 -7.29 8.63
N PRO A 61 -18.18 -8.18 9.12
CA PRO A 61 -19.62 -8.01 8.92
C PRO A 61 -20.14 -6.78 9.67
N LEU A 62 -21.09 -6.08 9.04
CA LEU A 62 -21.73 -4.89 9.59
C LEU A 62 -23.21 -5.10 9.88
N GLY A 63 -23.70 -4.44 10.92
CA GLY A 63 -25.13 -4.27 11.20
C GLY A 63 -25.77 -3.16 10.36
N GLU A 64 -27.09 -2.98 10.50
CA GLU A 64 -27.85 -2.00 9.72
C GLU A 64 -27.39 -0.54 9.97
N GLY A 65 -26.90 -0.22 11.17
CA GLY A 65 -26.35 1.11 11.51
C GLY A 65 -24.86 1.27 11.19
N GLY A 66 -24.22 0.25 10.60
CA GLY A 66 -22.79 0.21 10.32
C GLY A 66 -21.93 -0.15 11.53
N GLU A 67 -22.53 -0.65 12.63
CA GLU A 67 -21.82 -1.24 13.75
C GLU A 67 -21.10 -2.50 13.28
N VAL A 68 -19.87 -2.71 13.76
CA VAL A 68 -19.12 -3.93 13.47
C VAL A 68 -19.69 -5.08 14.31
N GLN A 69 -20.14 -6.15 13.66
CA GLN A 69 -20.70 -7.32 14.32
C GLN A 69 -19.65 -8.36 14.70
N GLY A 70 -18.49 -8.31 14.05
CA GLY A 70 -17.39 -9.24 14.28
C GLY A 70 -16.15 -8.85 13.47
N PHE A 71 -15.03 -9.45 13.84
CA PHE A 71 -13.79 -9.36 13.08
C PHE A 71 -13.22 -10.77 12.91
N HIS A 72 -13.21 -11.27 11.69
CA HIS A 72 -12.90 -12.67 11.41
C HIS A 72 -11.65 -12.78 10.56
N GLU A 73 -10.53 -13.05 11.22
CA GLU A 73 -9.24 -13.28 10.56
C GLU A 73 -9.11 -14.72 10.06
N PRO A 74 -8.78 -14.95 8.77
CA PRO A 74 -8.58 -16.29 8.28
C PRO A 74 -7.32 -16.91 8.92
N PRO A 75 -7.26 -18.26 9.00
CA PRO A 75 -6.08 -18.97 9.44
C PRO A 75 -4.84 -18.64 8.58
N ASP A 76 -3.65 -18.65 9.19
CA ASP A 76 -2.42 -18.33 8.47
C ASP A 76 -2.15 -19.26 7.28
N GLU A 77 -2.61 -20.51 7.35
CA GLU A 77 -2.49 -21.49 6.26
C GLU A 77 -3.29 -21.05 5.02
N GLN A 78 -4.50 -20.53 5.21
CA GLN A 78 -5.36 -20.00 4.16
C GLN A 78 -4.74 -18.75 3.51
N LYS A 79 -4.19 -17.83 4.33
CA LYS A 79 -3.43 -16.67 3.83
C LYS A 79 -2.22 -17.07 2.99
N ARG A 80 -1.48 -18.10 3.43
CA ARG A 80 -0.31 -18.63 2.69
C ARG A 80 -0.69 -19.32 1.39
N ALA A 81 -1.75 -20.13 1.40
CA ALA A 81 -2.26 -20.81 0.23
C ALA A 81 -2.87 -19.84 -0.80
N LYS A 82 -3.27 -18.63 -0.36
CA LYS A 82 -3.92 -17.60 -1.18
C LYS A 82 -5.15 -18.16 -1.91
N GLY A 83 -5.86 -19.02 -1.18
CA GLY A 83 -7.03 -19.76 -1.61
C GLY A 83 -7.73 -20.30 -0.38
N GLY A 84 -9.03 -20.55 -0.48
CA GLY A 84 -9.86 -21.00 0.61
C GLY A 84 -11.31 -21.12 0.13
N PRO A 85 -12.21 -21.70 0.96
CA PRO A 85 -13.63 -21.63 0.66
C PRO A 85 -14.08 -20.17 0.54
N ALA A 86 -15.14 -19.93 -0.24
CA ALA A 86 -15.75 -18.61 -0.28
C ALA A 86 -16.19 -18.21 1.12
N ASP A 87 -16.03 -16.93 1.46
CA ASP A 87 -16.59 -16.39 2.68
C ASP A 87 -18.09 -16.16 2.47
N GLU A 88 -18.92 -16.68 3.37
CA GLU A 88 -20.38 -16.55 3.29
C GLU A 88 -20.92 -15.41 4.17
N GLN A 89 -20.06 -14.74 4.94
CA GLN A 89 -20.46 -13.69 5.87
C GLN A 89 -20.53 -12.33 5.20
N THR A 90 -19.49 -11.93 4.47
CA THR A 90 -19.42 -10.62 3.82
C THR A 90 -18.27 -10.52 2.80
N ASP A 91 -18.40 -9.59 1.86
CA ASP A 91 -17.33 -9.17 0.94
C ASP A 91 -16.53 -7.98 1.49
N LEU A 92 -16.86 -7.49 2.68
CA LEU A 92 -16.18 -6.38 3.35
C LEU A 92 -14.96 -6.88 4.12
N ILE A 93 -13.79 -6.40 3.71
CA ILE A 93 -12.52 -6.72 4.35
C ILE A 93 -11.97 -5.52 5.14
N ASN A 94 -11.14 -5.81 6.13
CA ASN A 94 -10.30 -4.82 6.78
C ASN A 94 -9.38 -4.12 5.77
N ALA A 95 -9.50 -2.80 5.64
CA ALA A 95 -8.68 -2.00 4.72
C ALA A 95 -7.41 -1.43 5.39
N GLY A 96 -7.19 -1.70 6.68
CA GLY A 96 -5.93 -1.41 7.36
C GLY A 96 -5.76 0.05 7.80
N LEU A 97 -6.83 0.85 7.90
CA LEU A 97 -6.84 2.16 8.55
C LEU A 97 -7.92 2.21 9.64
N TYR A 98 -7.54 2.76 10.79
CA TYR A 98 -8.37 2.83 11.98
C TYR A 98 -8.31 4.24 12.57
N VAL A 99 -9.43 4.72 13.08
CA VAL A 99 -9.47 5.86 14.00
C VAL A 99 -9.83 5.31 15.37
N MET A 100 -9.02 5.60 16.39
CA MET A 100 -9.16 5.00 17.71
C MET A 100 -9.11 6.06 18.80
N SER A 101 -10.08 5.98 19.72
CA SER A 101 -10.14 6.84 20.89
C SER A 101 -9.00 6.52 21.88
N PRO A 102 -8.58 7.50 22.70
CA PRO A 102 -7.67 7.30 23.83
C PRO A 102 -8.03 6.07 24.68
N ALA A 103 -9.30 5.98 25.06
CA ALA A 103 -9.80 4.93 25.94
C ALA A 103 -9.67 3.55 25.30
N ALA A 104 -9.98 3.42 24.01
CA ALA A 104 -9.83 2.16 23.29
C ALA A 104 -8.35 1.73 23.22
N ILE A 105 -7.44 2.65 22.92
CA ILE A 105 -5.99 2.37 22.86
C ILE A 105 -5.44 1.95 24.24
N GLU A 106 -5.91 2.57 25.32
CA GLU A 106 -5.49 2.24 26.69
C GLU A 106 -5.87 0.82 27.14
N THR A 107 -6.87 0.20 26.52
CA THR A 107 -7.20 -1.21 26.77
C THR A 107 -6.18 -2.18 26.20
N ILE A 108 -5.38 -1.74 25.22
CA ILE A 108 -4.43 -2.59 24.51
C ILE A 108 -3.25 -2.89 25.43
N PRO A 109 -2.89 -4.18 25.65
CA PRO A 109 -1.78 -4.51 26.52
C PRO A 109 -0.44 -4.11 25.86
N LEU A 110 0.51 -3.65 26.69
CA LEU A 110 1.87 -3.30 26.26
C LEU A 110 2.70 -4.50 25.75
N GLN A 111 2.20 -5.72 25.94
CA GLN A 111 2.86 -6.93 25.44
C GLN A 111 2.51 -7.22 23.99
N ARG A 112 3.15 -8.25 23.40
CA ARG A 112 2.80 -8.71 22.06
C ARG A 112 1.33 -9.15 22.02
N CYS A 113 0.53 -8.43 21.24
CA CYS A 113 -0.83 -8.82 20.88
C CYS A 113 -1.11 -8.46 19.41
N ASN A 114 -2.06 -9.16 18.80
CA ASN A 114 -2.60 -8.86 17.49
C ASN A 114 -3.89 -8.03 17.62
N VAL A 115 -3.91 -6.85 16.99
CA VAL A 115 -5.08 -5.96 17.04
C VAL A 115 -6.32 -6.63 16.40
N GLU A 116 -6.12 -7.34 15.29
CA GLU A 116 -7.18 -7.95 14.48
C GLU A 116 -7.75 -9.23 15.11
N ARG A 117 -6.90 -10.00 15.81
CA ARG A 117 -7.30 -11.29 16.42
C ARG A 117 -7.67 -11.19 17.89
N GLU A 118 -7.20 -10.17 18.60
CA GLU A 118 -7.34 -10.09 20.06
C GLU A 118 -8.02 -8.79 20.50
N VAL A 119 -7.69 -7.64 19.90
CA VAL A 119 -8.18 -6.33 20.39
C VAL A 119 -9.57 -6.04 19.83
N PHE A 120 -9.75 -6.00 18.51
CA PHE A 120 -11.04 -5.67 17.92
C PHE A 120 -12.14 -6.65 18.34
N PRO A 121 -11.94 -7.99 18.28
CA PRO A 121 -12.96 -8.93 18.78
C PRO A 121 -13.36 -8.67 20.23
N LYS A 122 -12.37 -8.41 21.10
CA LYS A 122 -12.63 -8.11 22.52
C LYS A 122 -13.42 -6.82 22.71
N LEU A 123 -13.06 -5.74 22.01
CA LEU A 123 -13.79 -4.47 22.10
C LEU A 123 -15.24 -4.63 21.63
N ILE A 124 -15.47 -5.39 20.56
CA ILE A 124 -16.81 -5.70 20.04
C ILE A 124 -17.61 -6.49 21.09
N GLU A 125 -17.02 -7.55 21.68
CA GLU A 125 -17.66 -8.38 22.71
C GLU A 125 -17.98 -7.60 24.00
N GLU A 126 -17.14 -6.65 24.38
CA GLU A 126 -17.33 -5.78 25.54
C GLU A 126 -18.33 -4.63 25.29
N GLY A 127 -18.86 -4.51 24.07
CA GLY A 127 -19.90 -3.52 23.73
C GLY A 127 -19.37 -2.12 23.47
N TRP A 128 -18.09 -1.96 23.14
CA TRP A 128 -17.53 -0.69 22.70
C TRP A 128 -18.15 -0.26 21.36
N LYS A 129 -18.13 1.04 21.08
CA LYS A 129 -18.71 1.60 19.86
C LYS A 129 -17.75 1.44 18.68
N VAL A 130 -17.75 0.25 18.09
CA VAL A 130 -16.93 -0.09 16.92
C VAL A 130 -17.78 0.02 15.65
N PHE A 131 -17.37 0.85 14.71
CA PHE A 131 -18.09 1.09 13.45
C PHE A 131 -17.23 0.84 12.22
N GLY A 132 -17.85 0.34 11.15
CA GLY A 132 -17.23 0.25 9.83
C GLY A 132 -17.49 1.50 9.00
N ASP A 133 -16.47 1.97 8.29
CA ASP A 133 -16.57 3.00 7.26
C ASP A 133 -16.11 2.40 5.93
N VAL A 134 -17.08 2.08 5.06
CA VAL A 134 -16.84 1.39 3.79
C VAL A 134 -16.34 2.39 2.74
N ARG A 135 -15.23 2.06 2.08
CA ARG A 135 -14.54 2.90 1.09
C ARG A 135 -14.48 2.22 -0.26
N GLY A 136 -14.89 2.95 -1.30
CA GLY A 136 -14.80 2.54 -2.70
C GLY A 136 -13.60 3.14 -3.46
N ASP A 137 -12.76 3.92 -2.77
CA ASP A 137 -11.56 4.51 -3.36
C ASP A 137 -10.50 3.44 -3.67
N TYR A 138 -9.44 3.82 -4.38
CA TYR A 138 -8.32 2.93 -4.65
C TYR A 138 -7.77 2.34 -3.35
N TRP A 139 -7.50 1.05 -3.35
CA TRP A 139 -6.89 0.33 -2.24
C TRP A 139 -6.09 -0.85 -2.77
N ILE A 140 -4.88 -1.03 -2.24
CA ILE A 140 -4.06 -2.20 -2.52
C ILE A 140 -3.16 -2.54 -1.33
N ASP A 141 -3.18 -3.80 -0.93
CA ASP A 141 -2.22 -4.41 0.01
C ASP A 141 -1.02 -4.96 -0.77
N ILE A 142 0.17 -4.40 -0.52
CA ILE A 142 1.39 -4.71 -1.26
C ILE A 142 2.11 -5.91 -0.65
N GLY A 143 1.62 -7.11 -0.97
CA GLY A 143 2.20 -8.38 -0.51
C GLY A 143 3.09 -9.10 -1.55
N ARG A 144 3.15 -8.63 -2.80
CA ARG A 144 3.89 -9.28 -3.91
C ARG A 144 4.51 -8.27 -4.87
N PRO A 145 5.56 -8.66 -5.63
CA PRO A 145 6.16 -7.79 -6.65
C PRO A 145 5.17 -7.24 -7.68
N SER A 146 4.20 -8.05 -8.14
CA SER A 146 3.18 -7.58 -9.08
C SER A 146 2.27 -6.49 -8.50
N GLN A 147 1.87 -6.62 -7.23
CA GLN A 147 1.08 -5.61 -6.53
C GLN A 147 1.89 -4.33 -6.30
N TYR A 148 3.20 -4.46 -6.08
CA TYR A 148 4.08 -3.29 -5.99
C TYR A 148 4.17 -2.54 -7.33
N LEU A 149 4.31 -3.27 -8.45
CA LEU A 149 4.27 -2.67 -9.79
C LEU A 149 2.92 -2.00 -10.07
N GLU A 150 1.81 -2.63 -9.68
CA GLU A 150 0.45 -2.07 -9.81
C GLU A 150 0.29 -0.78 -9.01
N ALA A 151 0.73 -0.76 -7.75
CA ALA A 151 0.69 0.42 -6.89
C ALA A 151 1.51 1.58 -7.49
N VAL A 152 2.72 1.29 -7.96
CA VAL A 152 3.57 2.28 -8.64
C VAL A 152 2.89 2.81 -9.89
N ALA A 153 2.33 1.92 -10.73
CA ALA A 153 1.61 2.30 -11.95
C ALA A 153 0.42 3.22 -11.65
N ALA A 154 -0.34 2.94 -10.59
CA ALA A 154 -1.47 3.76 -10.16
C ALA A 154 -1.02 5.17 -9.70
N ILE A 155 0.13 5.27 -9.02
CA ILE A 155 0.71 6.54 -8.59
C ILE A 155 1.22 7.36 -9.78
N VAL A 156 2.05 6.77 -10.64
CA VAL A 156 2.67 7.51 -11.75
C VAL A 156 1.68 7.90 -12.85
N SER A 157 0.57 7.18 -12.97
CA SER A 157 -0.56 7.54 -13.85
C SER A 157 -1.52 8.58 -13.26
N GLY A 158 -1.43 8.84 -11.96
CA GLY A 158 -2.33 9.76 -11.25
C GLY A 158 -3.70 9.16 -10.91
N GLN A 159 -3.87 7.84 -11.02
CA GLN A 159 -5.05 7.14 -10.47
C GLN A 159 -5.12 7.31 -8.95
N VAL A 160 -3.95 7.29 -8.29
CA VAL A 160 -3.78 7.68 -6.89
C VAL A 160 -3.09 9.03 -6.83
N ALA A 161 -3.62 9.95 -6.04
CA ALA A 161 -3.02 11.26 -5.87
C ALA A 161 -1.63 11.13 -5.23
N SER A 162 -0.63 11.76 -5.84
CA SER A 162 0.74 11.84 -5.32
C SER A 162 1.09 13.28 -4.97
N VAL A 163 1.83 13.47 -3.88
CA VAL A 163 2.40 14.77 -3.49
C VAL A 163 3.35 15.33 -4.56
N THR A 164 3.96 14.47 -5.38
CA THR A 164 4.85 14.86 -6.48
C THR A 164 4.13 15.02 -7.82
N GLY A 165 2.82 14.77 -7.87
CA GLY A 165 2.06 14.69 -9.11
C GLY A 165 2.33 13.41 -9.92
N ALA A 166 1.63 13.30 -11.05
CA ALA A 166 1.76 12.20 -11.99
C ALA A 166 2.99 12.37 -12.90
N SER A 167 3.67 11.26 -13.22
CA SER A 167 4.86 11.23 -14.08
C SER A 167 5.96 12.25 -13.76
N PRO A 168 6.38 12.40 -12.49
CA PRO A 168 7.35 13.43 -12.12
C PRO A 168 8.73 13.13 -12.72
N VAL A 169 9.35 14.13 -13.34
CA VAL A 169 10.77 14.10 -13.73
C VAL A 169 11.52 15.11 -12.89
N HIS A 170 12.44 14.64 -12.05
CA HIS A 170 13.22 15.50 -11.18
C HIS A 170 14.16 16.42 -11.98
N GLY A 171 14.30 17.69 -11.57
CA GLY A 171 15.08 18.69 -12.32
C GLY A 171 16.58 18.38 -12.46
N ASP A 172 17.14 17.60 -11.54
CA ASP A 172 18.54 17.13 -11.59
C ASP A 172 18.74 15.91 -12.51
N ALA A 173 17.68 15.31 -13.05
CA ALA A 173 17.80 14.17 -13.95
C ALA A 173 18.40 14.60 -15.29
N ARG A 174 19.34 13.80 -15.81
CA ARG A 174 20.00 14.03 -17.10
C ARG A 174 19.49 13.01 -18.10
N VAL A 175 18.51 13.43 -18.91
CA VAL A 175 17.93 12.61 -19.97
C VAL A 175 18.55 13.03 -21.30
N HIS A 176 19.14 12.08 -22.03
CA HIS A 176 19.66 12.36 -23.37
C HIS A 176 18.53 12.80 -24.31
N GLU A 177 18.81 13.70 -25.26
CA GLU A 177 17.80 14.30 -26.15
C GLU A 177 17.04 13.28 -27.02
N SER A 178 17.69 12.16 -27.36
CA SER A 178 17.11 11.06 -28.13
C SER A 178 16.42 10.00 -27.27
N ALA A 179 16.54 10.08 -25.94
CA ALA A 179 15.88 9.16 -25.03
C ALA A 179 14.40 9.50 -24.93
N LYS A 180 13.56 8.47 -24.75
CA LYS A 180 12.12 8.60 -24.66
C LYS A 180 11.66 8.24 -23.26
N VAL A 181 11.12 9.23 -22.55
CA VAL A 181 10.39 9.00 -21.30
C VAL A 181 8.90 9.16 -21.61
N CYS A 182 8.15 8.06 -21.60
CA CYS A 182 6.72 8.09 -21.83
C CYS A 182 5.97 8.70 -20.63
N CYS A 183 4.69 9.07 -20.87
CA CYS A 183 3.76 9.28 -19.77
C CYS A 183 3.69 8.07 -18.85
N ASN A 184 3.23 8.30 -17.62
CA ASN A 184 3.18 7.35 -16.53
C ASN A 184 4.57 6.86 -16.11
N SER A 185 5.60 7.70 -16.23
CA SER A 185 6.96 7.37 -15.78
C SER A 185 7.47 8.41 -14.79
N ALA A 186 8.09 7.94 -13.72
CA ALA A 186 8.72 8.79 -12.71
C ALA A 186 10.24 8.65 -12.79
N ILE A 187 10.94 9.78 -12.84
CA ILE A 187 12.41 9.83 -12.90
C ILE A 187 12.94 10.59 -11.68
N GLY A 188 13.68 9.87 -10.84
CA GLY A 188 14.26 10.36 -9.60
C GLY A 188 15.43 11.31 -9.80
N LYS A 189 15.91 11.85 -8.68
CA LYS A 189 17.05 12.76 -8.62
C LYS A 189 18.34 12.06 -9.08
N GLY A 190 19.19 12.77 -9.82
CA GLY A 190 20.51 12.26 -10.21
C GLY A 190 20.51 11.14 -11.27
N VAL A 191 19.33 10.73 -11.74
CA VAL A 191 19.20 9.71 -12.78
C VAL A 191 19.84 10.19 -14.09
N THR A 192 20.60 9.31 -14.74
CA THR A 192 21.14 9.56 -16.08
C THR A 192 20.57 8.55 -17.08
N ILE A 193 19.94 9.02 -18.15
CA ILE A 193 19.38 8.17 -19.20
C ILE A 193 20.17 8.37 -20.50
N GLY A 194 20.81 7.30 -20.96
CA GLY A 194 21.64 7.27 -22.15
C GLY A 194 20.89 7.44 -23.46
N GLU A 195 21.65 7.67 -24.53
CA GLU A 195 21.16 7.88 -25.89
C GLU A 195 20.24 6.74 -26.36
N GLY A 196 19.11 7.08 -26.99
CA GLY A 196 18.20 6.11 -27.63
C GLY A 196 17.45 5.20 -26.65
N SER A 197 17.60 5.39 -25.34
CA SER A 197 16.92 4.58 -24.33
C SER A 197 15.45 4.95 -24.20
N THR A 198 14.64 4.01 -23.73
CA THR A 198 13.19 4.18 -23.54
C THR A 198 12.79 3.80 -22.12
N VAL A 199 12.04 4.67 -21.44
CA VAL A 199 11.45 4.43 -20.12
C VAL A 199 9.96 4.72 -20.20
N CYS A 200 9.12 3.71 -19.97
CA CYS A 200 7.67 3.86 -20.09
C CYS A 200 6.93 3.11 -18.97
N ALA A 201 5.86 3.70 -18.42
CA ALA A 201 5.07 3.10 -17.35
C ALA A 201 5.94 2.60 -16.16
N SER A 202 7.01 3.34 -15.82
CA SER A 202 8.07 2.86 -14.94
C SER A 202 8.52 3.93 -13.94
N ALA A 203 8.97 3.50 -12.76
CA ALA A 203 9.57 4.38 -11.76
C ALA A 203 11.07 4.10 -11.62
N ILE A 204 11.88 5.12 -11.86
CA ILE A 204 13.34 5.06 -11.75
C ILE A 204 13.73 5.88 -10.53
N PHE A 205 14.25 5.21 -9.50
CA PHE A 205 14.69 5.85 -8.25
C PHE A 205 16.03 6.58 -8.43
N GLU A 206 16.48 7.24 -7.36
CA GLU A 206 17.61 8.15 -7.37
C GLU A 206 18.91 7.51 -7.85
N ASP A 207 19.77 8.33 -8.46
CA ASP A 207 21.14 7.99 -8.86
C ASP A 207 21.28 6.75 -9.77
N VAL A 208 20.19 6.34 -10.43
CA VAL A 208 20.21 5.25 -11.41
C VAL A 208 20.90 5.68 -12.70
N ARG A 209 21.74 4.80 -13.24
CA ARG A 209 22.40 5.00 -14.53
C ARG A 209 21.86 4.04 -15.57
N VAL A 210 21.22 4.57 -16.60
CA VAL A 210 20.70 3.80 -17.72
C VAL A 210 21.61 3.99 -18.93
N GLY A 211 22.23 2.90 -19.38
CA GLY A 211 23.08 2.85 -20.57
C GLY A 211 22.31 3.15 -21.86
N PRO A 212 23.02 3.42 -22.96
CA PRO A 212 22.40 3.74 -24.25
C PRO A 212 21.61 2.55 -24.82
N GLY A 213 20.50 2.84 -25.50
CA GLY A 213 19.63 1.87 -26.14
C GLY A 213 18.85 0.96 -25.18
N ALA A 214 18.90 1.19 -23.87
CA ALA A 214 18.18 0.37 -22.90
C ALA A 214 16.66 0.65 -22.95
N SER A 215 15.85 -0.38 -22.72
CA SER A 215 14.39 -0.31 -22.68
C SER A 215 13.89 -0.76 -21.31
N ILE A 216 13.16 0.10 -20.61
CA ILE A 216 12.59 -0.16 -19.29
C ILE A 216 11.09 0.11 -19.35
N VAL A 217 10.27 -0.92 -19.15
CA VAL A 217 8.80 -0.85 -19.30
C VAL A 217 8.12 -1.55 -18.12
N HIS A 218 7.02 -0.98 -17.59
CA HIS A 218 6.26 -1.56 -16.48
C HIS A 218 7.12 -1.98 -15.28
N SER A 219 8.11 -1.15 -14.95
CA SER A 219 9.21 -1.57 -14.10
C SER A 219 9.56 -0.56 -13.02
N VAL A 220 10.11 -1.08 -11.93
CA VAL A 220 10.71 -0.28 -10.86
C VAL A 220 12.19 -0.56 -10.81
N VAL A 221 13.00 0.51 -10.86
CA VAL A 221 14.45 0.42 -10.73
C VAL A 221 14.88 1.13 -9.46
N GLY A 222 15.33 0.35 -8.47
CA GLY A 222 15.77 0.86 -7.17
C GLY A 222 17.02 1.75 -7.24
N GLU A 223 17.19 2.55 -6.20
CA GLU A 223 18.24 3.57 -6.07
C GLU A 223 19.65 3.05 -6.41
N GLY A 224 20.44 3.86 -7.10
CA GLY A 224 21.86 3.59 -7.39
C GLY A 224 22.11 2.41 -8.34
N SER A 225 21.06 1.88 -8.97
CA SER A 225 21.20 0.76 -9.92
C SER A 225 21.86 1.20 -11.23
N VAL A 226 22.54 0.27 -11.89
CA VAL A 226 23.18 0.46 -13.20
C VAL A 226 22.56 -0.50 -14.20
N ILE A 227 21.97 0.05 -15.25
CA ILE A 227 21.39 -0.70 -16.36
C ILE A 227 22.33 -0.59 -17.56
N GLY A 228 22.84 -1.72 -18.03
CA GLY A 228 23.76 -1.80 -19.16
C GLY A 228 23.16 -1.35 -20.48
N ALA A 229 24.03 -1.15 -21.48
CA ALA A 229 23.63 -0.76 -22.82
C ALA A 229 22.76 -1.84 -23.47
N ASN A 230 21.71 -1.42 -24.18
CA ASN A 230 20.78 -2.31 -24.89
C ASN A 230 20.11 -3.38 -24.01
N ALA A 231 20.05 -3.19 -22.69
CA ALA A 231 19.29 -4.07 -21.81
C ALA A 231 17.78 -3.84 -21.98
N SER A 232 16.98 -4.90 -21.91
CA SER A 232 15.52 -4.84 -21.93
C SER A 232 14.97 -5.35 -20.62
N ILE A 233 14.21 -4.51 -19.92
CA ILE A 233 13.59 -4.78 -18.64
C ILE A 233 12.10 -4.51 -18.80
N ASP A 234 11.28 -5.53 -18.59
CA ASP A 234 9.83 -5.42 -18.65
C ASP A 234 9.18 -6.13 -17.44
N ASN A 235 8.16 -5.53 -16.84
CA ASN A 235 7.41 -6.15 -15.72
C ASN A 235 8.33 -6.69 -14.61
N THR A 236 9.29 -5.86 -14.17
CA THR A 236 10.37 -6.25 -13.24
C THR A 236 10.60 -5.20 -12.15
N VAL A 237 10.96 -5.67 -10.95
CA VAL A 237 11.38 -4.85 -9.81
C VAL A 237 12.84 -5.15 -9.55
N LEU A 238 13.69 -4.14 -9.68
CA LEU A 238 15.11 -4.21 -9.35
C LEU A 238 15.36 -3.58 -7.99
N ALA A 239 16.03 -4.32 -7.11
CA ALA A 239 16.44 -3.80 -5.80
C ALA A 239 17.51 -2.70 -5.95
N ALA A 240 17.68 -1.89 -4.91
CA ALA A 240 18.71 -0.85 -4.88
C ALA A 240 20.12 -1.45 -5.12
N GLY A 241 20.94 -0.72 -5.89
CA GLY A 241 22.30 -1.12 -6.24
C GLY A 241 22.40 -2.31 -7.21
N SER A 242 21.31 -2.65 -7.92
CA SER A 242 21.33 -3.72 -8.92
C SER A 242 22.23 -3.34 -10.10
N ILE A 243 23.03 -4.28 -10.59
CA ILE A 243 23.86 -4.10 -11.79
C ILE A 243 23.37 -5.08 -12.85
N ILE A 244 22.78 -4.54 -13.91
CA ILE A 244 22.32 -5.31 -15.07
C ILE A 244 23.31 -5.13 -16.21
N GLY A 245 23.86 -6.23 -16.71
CA GLY A 245 24.85 -6.20 -17.79
C GLY A 245 24.27 -5.77 -19.13
N ASP A 246 25.14 -5.39 -20.06
CA ASP A 246 24.76 -5.05 -21.43
C ASP A 246 23.99 -6.20 -22.10
N HIS A 247 23.01 -5.86 -22.94
CA HIS A 247 22.17 -6.80 -23.70
C HIS A 247 21.35 -7.79 -22.86
N SER A 248 21.24 -7.58 -21.54
CA SER A 248 20.42 -8.43 -20.67
C SER A 248 18.93 -8.32 -21.00
N LEU A 249 18.20 -9.42 -20.88
CA LEU A 249 16.75 -9.47 -21.01
C LEU A 249 16.16 -9.93 -19.69
N LEU A 250 15.38 -9.06 -19.04
CA LEU A 250 14.68 -9.34 -17.79
C LEU A 250 13.18 -9.09 -17.98
N GLY A 251 12.37 -10.06 -17.56
CA GLY A 251 10.94 -9.86 -17.43
C GLY A 251 10.17 -11.10 -16.98
N GLY A 252 8.89 -10.91 -16.67
CA GLY A 252 7.94 -12.00 -16.46
C GLY A 252 7.49 -12.25 -15.02
N PHE A 253 7.11 -11.22 -14.26
CA PHE A 253 6.11 -11.47 -13.21
C PHE A 253 4.76 -11.75 -13.89
N ALA A 254 4.36 -13.02 -13.91
CA ALA A 254 3.00 -13.46 -14.20
C ALA A 254 2.14 -13.43 -12.94
#